data_AF-A0AAW0KPM9-F1
#
_entry.id   AF-A0AAW0KPM9-F1
#
_cell.length_a   1.000
_cell.length_b   1.000
_cell.length_c   1.000
_cell.angle_alpha   90.00
_cell.angle_beta   90.00
_cell.angle_gamma   90.00
#
_symmetry.space_group_name_H-M   'P 1'
#
loop_
_entity.id
_entity.type
_entity.pdbx_description
1 polymer ?
#
loop_
_entity_poly.entity_id
_entity_poly.type
_entity_poly.pdbx_seq_one_letter_code
_entity_poly.pdbx_strand_id
1 'polypeptide(L)'
;MSYYQKQKGKTLPVATMPSTEKNPSHVPMWIGVKVAYAIIAMCLFPLAIGGYWAYGHKYHGRDTSQFVLALTSLLVIINAVSSFQIYGMPMFDDMESKYTKRKNKPCPWWLRSGFRAMFAYGCFFVAVAIPFLGSLAGLIGGIAVPITFAYPCFMWLRIKKPKKYGIMWWLNWVLGLSGMILSVVLIAAGIYVVIDTGIEVSFFKPH
;
A
#
# COMPACT_ATOMS: atom_id res chain seq x y z
N MET A 1 17.07 4.71 29.42
CA MET A 1 17.45 5.98 28.74
C MET A 1 18.86 6.00 28.14
N SER A 2 19.76 5.05 28.47
CA SER A 2 21.18 5.12 28.06
C SER A 2 21.56 4.44 26.73
N TYR A 3 20.63 3.75 26.05
CA TYR A 3 20.90 3.07 24.76
C TYR A 3 20.57 3.90 23.51
N TYR A 4 19.87 5.03 23.65
CA TYR A 4 19.49 5.89 22.52
C TYR A 4 20.56 6.92 22.13
N GLN A 5 21.57 7.17 22.98
CA GLN A 5 22.61 8.17 22.68
C GLN A 5 23.86 7.58 22.00
N LYS A 6 24.05 6.25 22.00
CA LYS A 6 25.23 5.60 21.38
C LYS A 6 25.03 5.20 19.90
N GLN A 7 24.00 5.75 19.25
CA GLN A 7 23.78 5.70 17.80
C GLN A 7 23.98 7.08 17.14
N LYS A 8 24.41 8.11 17.89
CA LYS A 8 24.63 9.48 17.39
C LYS A 8 26.02 9.75 16.78
N GLY A 9 26.72 8.70 16.33
CA GLY A 9 28.10 8.85 15.81
C GLY A 9 28.44 7.96 14.61
N LYS A 10 27.46 7.24 14.05
CA LYS A 10 27.63 6.46 12.83
C LYS A 10 26.63 6.95 11.80
N THR A 11 27.13 7.39 10.67
CA THR A 11 26.36 7.63 9.45
C THR A 11 25.50 6.41 9.16
N LEU A 12 24.21 6.52 9.44
CA LEU A 12 23.24 5.48 9.12
C LEU A 12 23.17 5.37 7.58
N PRO A 13 23.27 4.16 7.01
CA PRO A 13 23.44 3.95 5.58
C PRO A 13 22.16 4.35 4.81
N VAL A 14 22.29 5.29 3.86
CA VAL A 14 21.58 5.49 2.56
C VAL A 14 20.05 5.27 2.47
N ALA A 15 19.31 5.08 3.57
CA ALA A 15 17.87 4.81 3.55
C ALA A 15 17.08 5.63 4.59
N THR A 16 17.70 6.60 5.24
CA THR A 16 17.01 7.56 6.09
C THR A 16 17.43 8.94 5.65
N MET A 17 16.48 9.78 5.20
CA MET A 17 16.78 11.18 4.91
C MET A 17 17.51 11.77 6.13
N PRO A 18 18.69 12.39 5.95
CA PRO A 18 19.45 12.94 7.07
C PRO A 18 18.62 14.06 7.69
N SER A 19 17.95 13.75 8.79
CA SER A 19 17.13 14.70 9.54
C SER A 19 17.93 15.12 10.77
N THR A 20 18.60 16.26 10.66
CA THR A 20 19.28 16.92 11.78
C THR A 20 18.39 18.04 12.32
N GLU A 21 18.28 18.22 13.64
CA GLU A 21 17.45 19.27 14.27
C GLU A 21 17.67 20.70 13.72
N LYS A 22 18.83 20.95 13.10
CA LYS A 22 19.25 22.25 12.58
C LYS A 22 18.73 22.56 11.16
N ASN A 23 18.27 21.57 10.39
CA ASN A 23 17.72 21.74 9.04
C ASN A 23 16.44 20.90 8.87
N PRO A 24 15.25 21.51 8.68
CA PRO A 24 14.01 20.75 8.56
C PRO A 24 14.02 19.88 7.29
N SER A 25 13.83 18.58 7.46
CA SER A 25 13.78 17.55 6.41
C SER A 25 12.60 17.67 5.44
N HIS A 26 11.74 18.67 5.62
CA HIS A 26 10.57 18.91 4.77
C HIS A 26 10.93 19.26 3.32
N VAL A 27 12.01 20.03 3.09
CA VAL A 27 12.43 20.44 1.74
C VAL A 27 12.89 19.25 0.87
N PRO A 28 13.85 18.41 1.29
CA PRO A 28 14.25 17.25 0.51
C PRO A 28 13.12 16.21 0.38
N MET A 29 12.29 16.05 1.41
CA MET A 29 11.13 15.17 1.36
C MET A 29 10.11 15.63 0.32
N TRP A 30 9.81 16.93 0.24
CA TRP A 30 8.85 17.45 -0.73
C TRP A 30 9.36 17.34 -2.18
N ILE A 31 10.66 17.53 -2.40
CA ILE A 31 11.29 17.31 -3.71
C ILE A 31 11.21 15.84 -4.10
N GLY A 32 11.57 14.92 -3.20
CA GLY A 32 11.48 13.48 -3.44
C GLY A 32 10.06 13.03 -3.78
N VAL A 33 9.07 13.52 -3.03
CA VAL A 33 7.65 13.24 -3.29
C VAL A 33 7.22 13.74 -4.67
N LYS A 34 7.58 14.97 -5.05
CA LYS A 34 7.24 15.51 -6.38
C LYS A 34 7.83 14.68 -7.51
N VAL A 35 9.11 14.32 -7.40
CA VAL A 35 9.80 13.54 -8.44
C VAL A 35 9.16 12.15 -8.55
N ALA A 36 8.87 11.49 -7.42
CA ALA A 36 8.20 10.20 -7.42
C ALA A 36 6.82 10.27 -8.11
N TYR A 37 5.98 11.26 -7.76
CA TYR A 37 4.68 11.43 -8.40
C TYR A 37 4.78 11.80 -9.90
N ALA A 38 5.80 12.57 -10.30
CA ALA A 38 6.04 12.89 -11.70
C ALA A 38 6.41 11.63 -12.51
N ILE A 39 7.25 10.75 -11.97
CA ILE A 39 7.61 9.46 -12.61
C ILE A 39 6.39 8.56 -12.70
N ILE A 40 5.59 8.45 -11.63
CA ILE A 40 4.35 7.65 -11.63
C ILE A 40 3.40 8.16 -12.71
N ALA A 41 3.19 9.47 -12.80
CA ALA A 41 2.35 10.06 -13.84
C ALA A 41 2.91 9.78 -15.24
N MET A 42 4.21 10.02 -15.45
CA MET A 42 4.86 9.76 -16.74
C MET A 42 4.76 8.28 -17.17
N CYS A 43 4.69 7.34 -16.24
CA CYS A 43 4.52 5.93 -16.57
C CYS A 43 3.05 5.56 -16.79
N LEU A 44 2.15 5.95 -15.89
CA LEU A 44 0.75 5.55 -15.91
C LEU A 44 -0.07 6.24 -17.01
N PHE A 45 0.17 7.52 -17.30
CA PHE A 45 -0.60 8.26 -18.30
C PHE A 45 -0.41 7.70 -19.72
N PRO A 46 0.83 7.48 -20.23
CA PRO A 46 1.04 6.84 -21.53
C PRO A 46 0.52 5.41 -21.58
N LEU A 47 0.65 4.64 -20.49
CA LEU A 47 0.10 3.28 -20.41
C LEU A 47 -1.43 3.28 -20.54
N ALA A 48 -2.13 4.21 -19.87
CA ALA A 48 -3.57 4.33 -19.97
C ALA A 48 -4.03 4.76 -21.37
N ILE A 49 -3.36 5.76 -21.96
CA ILE A 49 -3.67 6.26 -23.30
C ILE A 49 -3.41 5.18 -24.36
N GLY A 50 -2.24 4.55 -24.31
CA GLY A 50 -1.85 3.48 -25.23
C GLY A 50 -2.72 2.23 -25.08
N GLY A 51 -3.06 1.86 -23.84
CA GLY A 51 -3.97 0.75 -23.56
C GLY A 51 -5.37 1.00 -24.09
N TYR A 52 -5.91 2.20 -23.88
CA TYR A 52 -7.23 2.57 -24.41
C TYR A 52 -7.23 2.64 -25.95
N TRP A 53 -6.15 3.14 -26.57
CA TRP A 53 -6.03 3.20 -28.02
C TRP A 53 -5.87 1.82 -28.67
N ALA A 54 -5.11 0.91 -28.03
CA ALA A 54 -4.86 -0.44 -28.55
C ALA A 54 -6.07 -1.38 -28.40
N TYR A 55 -6.85 -1.26 -27.32
CA TYR A 55 -7.97 -2.18 -27.03
C TYR A 55 -9.37 -1.59 -27.30
N GLY A 56 -9.51 -0.25 -27.36
CA GLY A 56 -10.74 0.45 -27.74
C GLY A 56 -12.00 0.02 -26.98
N HIS A 57 -13.17 0.30 -27.56
CA HIS A 57 -14.49 -0.10 -27.01
C HIS A 57 -14.84 -1.59 -27.25
N LYS A 58 -13.94 -2.37 -27.88
CA LYS A 58 -14.15 -3.79 -28.18
C LYS A 58 -12.98 -4.60 -27.62
N TYR A 59 -13.03 -4.86 -26.31
CA TYR A 59 -12.15 -5.82 -25.66
C TYR A 59 -12.44 -7.25 -26.15
N HIS A 60 -11.86 -7.65 -27.29
CA HIS A 60 -11.68 -9.05 -27.64
C HIS A 60 -10.33 -9.51 -27.08
N GLY A 61 -10.33 -9.90 -25.80
CA GLY A 61 -9.12 -10.27 -25.05
C GLY A 61 -8.42 -11.57 -25.49
N ARG A 62 -8.49 -11.94 -26.77
CA ARG A 62 -7.99 -13.23 -27.28
C ARG A 62 -6.91 -13.15 -28.37
N ASP A 63 -6.64 -11.97 -28.95
CA ASP A 63 -5.68 -11.80 -30.05
C ASP A 63 -4.34 -11.17 -29.63
N THR A 64 -3.93 -11.37 -28.38
CA THR A 64 -2.61 -10.91 -27.90
C THR A 64 -1.58 -12.04 -28.03
N SER A 65 -0.41 -11.76 -28.61
CA SER A 65 0.66 -12.75 -28.79
C SER A 65 0.99 -13.45 -27.45
N GLN A 66 0.94 -14.78 -27.45
CA GLN A 66 1.23 -15.64 -26.29
C GLN A 66 2.58 -15.28 -25.63
N PHE A 67 3.56 -14.87 -26.44
CA PHE A 67 4.87 -14.42 -25.96
C PHE A 67 4.79 -13.13 -25.12
N VAL A 68 3.97 -12.16 -25.51
CA VAL A 68 3.80 -10.89 -24.78
C VAL A 68 3.07 -11.12 -23.47
N LEU A 69 2.06 -12.00 -23.48
CA LEU A 69 1.32 -12.38 -22.27
C LEU A 69 2.24 -13.12 -21.28
N ALA A 70 3.05 -14.06 -21.78
CA ALA A 70 4.03 -14.80 -20.97
C ALA A 70 5.12 -13.88 -20.39
N LEU A 71 5.67 -12.95 -21.19
CA LEU A 71 6.65 -11.99 -20.69
C LEU A 71 6.06 -11.07 -19.62
N THR A 72 4.84 -10.59 -19.83
CA THR A 72 4.15 -9.73 -18.86
C THR A 72 3.87 -10.46 -17.55
N SER A 73 3.40 -11.71 -17.62
CA SER A 73 3.16 -12.51 -16.41
C SER A 73 4.46 -12.79 -15.65
N LEU A 74 5.56 -13.12 -16.34
CA LEU A 74 6.87 -13.29 -15.71
C LEU A 74 7.37 -11.99 -15.03
N LEU A 75 7.24 -10.84 -15.70
CA LEU A 75 7.61 -9.55 -15.12
C LEU A 75 6.78 -9.22 -13.88
N VAL A 76 5.46 -9.49 -13.92
CA VAL A 76 4.57 -9.30 -12.77
C VAL A 76 4.97 -10.21 -11.61
N ILE A 77 5.30 -11.48 -11.87
CA ILE A 77 5.76 -12.42 -10.84
C ILE A 77 7.07 -11.93 -10.20
N ILE A 78 8.05 -11.53 -11.01
CA ILE A 78 9.33 -11.01 -10.51
C ILE A 78 9.11 -9.75 -9.66
N ASN A 79 8.29 -8.81 -10.13
CA ASN A 79 7.93 -7.60 -9.39
C ASN A 79 7.19 -7.91 -8.08
N ALA A 80 6.30 -8.90 -8.08
CA ALA A 80 5.59 -9.31 -6.88
C ALA A 80 6.54 -9.94 -5.84
N VAL A 81 7.45 -10.82 -6.28
CA VAL A 81 8.46 -11.46 -5.41
C VAL A 81 9.42 -10.44 -4.81
N SER A 82 9.88 -9.46 -5.59
CA SER A 82 10.77 -8.41 -5.08
C SER A 82 10.03 -7.46 -4.11
N SER A 83 8.82 -7.03 -4.47
CA SER A 83 7.99 -6.14 -3.65
C SER A 83 7.62 -6.78 -2.31
N PHE A 84 7.31 -8.07 -2.29
CA PHE A 84 6.97 -8.79 -1.06
C PHE A 84 8.10 -8.73 -0.02
N GLN A 85 9.36 -8.78 -0.46
CA GLN A 85 10.51 -8.69 0.45
C GLN A 85 10.64 -7.29 1.07
N ILE A 86 10.45 -6.25 0.25
CA ILE A 86 10.54 -4.86 0.69
C ILE A 86 9.39 -4.52 1.66
N TYR A 87 8.16 -4.90 1.32
CA TYR A 87 6.99 -4.63 2.17
C TYR A 87 6.93 -5.51 3.42
N GLY A 88 7.51 -6.71 3.39
CA GLY A 88 7.57 -7.60 4.56
C GLY A 88 8.57 -7.15 5.62
N MET A 89 9.64 -6.44 5.24
CA MET A 89 10.73 -6.06 6.14
C MET A 89 10.26 -5.25 7.38
N PRO A 90 9.43 -4.19 7.25
CA PRO A 90 8.92 -3.46 8.41
C PRO A 90 8.06 -4.32 9.33
N MET A 91 7.31 -5.27 8.77
CA MET A 91 6.43 -6.16 9.54
C MET A 91 7.24 -7.17 10.35
N PHE A 92 8.30 -7.74 9.76
CA PHE A 92 9.23 -8.61 10.47
C PHE A 92 9.98 -7.86 11.58
N ASP A 93 10.38 -6.62 11.33
CA ASP A 93 11.05 -5.77 12.33
C ASP A 93 10.12 -5.43 13.52
N ASP A 94 8.83 -5.17 13.28
CA ASP A 94 7.84 -4.93 14.35
C ASP A 94 7.58 -6.21 15.17
N MET A 95 7.46 -7.36 14.52
CA MET A 95 7.30 -8.65 15.20
C MET A 95 8.52 -9.00 16.06
N GLU A 96 9.73 -8.80 15.54
CA GLU A 96 10.99 -8.99 16.24
C GLU A 96 11.12 -8.01 17.43
N SER A 97 10.71 -6.74 17.26
CA SER A 97 10.70 -5.74 18.33
C SER A 97 9.73 -6.13 19.46
N LYS A 98 8.52 -6.57 19.13
CA LYS A 98 7.52 -7.06 20.11
C LYS A 98 8.02 -8.27 20.87
N TYR A 99 8.64 -9.22 20.17
CA TYR A 99 9.24 -10.40 20.81
C TYR A 99 10.39 -10.02 21.75
N THR A 100 11.32 -9.18 21.28
CA THR A 100 12.48 -8.73 22.06
C THR A 100 12.07 -7.95 23.30
N LYS A 101 11.03 -7.09 23.20
CA LYS A 101 10.45 -6.37 24.36
C LYS A 101 9.81 -7.31 25.39
N ARG A 102 9.18 -8.40 24.94
CA ARG A 102 8.49 -9.37 25.82
C ARG A 102 9.46 -10.36 26.48
N LYS A 103 10.48 -10.80 25.75
CA LYS A 103 11.39 -11.87 26.19
C LYS A 103 12.77 -11.38 26.62
N ASN A 104 13.10 -10.09 26.45
CA ASN A 104 14.41 -9.47 26.76
C ASN A 104 15.61 -10.29 26.24
N LYS A 105 15.43 -11.05 25.16
CA LYS A 105 16.46 -11.88 24.52
C LYS A 105 16.48 -11.57 23.03
N PRO A 106 17.66 -11.60 22.37
CA PRO A 106 17.75 -11.45 20.93
C PRO A 106 16.96 -12.57 20.23
N CYS A 107 16.33 -12.26 19.10
CA CYS A 107 15.63 -13.28 18.30
C CYS A 107 16.64 -14.30 17.75
N PRO A 108 16.51 -15.59 18.07
CA PRO A 108 17.35 -16.61 17.46
C PRO A 108 17.00 -16.78 15.97
N TRP A 109 17.97 -17.19 15.16
CA TRP A 109 17.82 -17.34 13.70
C TRP A 109 16.65 -18.28 13.31
N TRP A 110 16.42 -19.34 14.09
CA TRP A 110 15.27 -20.24 13.93
C TRP A 110 13.93 -19.55 14.09
N LEU A 111 13.80 -18.65 15.06
CA LEU A 111 12.56 -17.90 15.29
C LEU A 111 12.30 -16.91 14.15
N ARG A 112 13.37 -16.30 13.61
CA ARG A 112 13.28 -15.42 12.44
C ARG A 112 12.84 -16.18 11.19
N SER A 113 13.37 -17.39 10.97
CA SER A 113 12.92 -18.28 9.90
C SER A 113 11.45 -18.71 10.11
N GLY A 114 11.08 -19.03 11.35
CA GLY A 114 9.71 -19.36 11.74
C GLY A 114 8.71 -18.25 11.44
N PHE A 115 9.01 -17.00 11.80
CA PHE A 115 8.14 -15.85 11.49
C PHE A 115 7.95 -15.65 9.99
N ARG A 116 9.02 -15.82 9.18
CA ARG A 116 8.95 -15.70 7.73
C ARG A 116 8.12 -16.81 7.10
N ALA A 117 8.31 -18.05 7.54
CA ALA A 117 7.54 -19.21 7.08
C ALA A 117 6.06 -19.09 7.47
N MET A 118 5.76 -18.69 8.71
CA MET A 118 4.39 -18.48 9.18
C MET A 118 3.67 -17.38 8.39
N PHE A 119 4.35 -16.26 8.10
CA PHE A 119 3.78 -15.19 7.30
C PHE A 119 3.54 -15.61 5.85
N ALA A 120 4.52 -16.27 5.21
CA ALA A 120 4.36 -16.78 3.85
C ALA A 120 3.22 -17.82 3.75
N TYR A 121 3.12 -18.72 4.73
CA TYR A 121 2.03 -19.68 4.81
C TYR A 121 0.68 -18.99 5.01
N GLY A 122 0.60 -17.96 5.87
CA GLY A 122 -0.62 -17.17 6.04
C GLY A 122 -1.07 -16.51 4.74
N CYS A 123 -0.15 -15.87 4.00
CA CYS A 123 -0.45 -15.30 2.69
C CYS A 123 -0.92 -16.36 1.68
N PHE A 124 -0.26 -17.52 1.65
CA PHE A 124 -0.66 -18.64 0.78
C PHE A 124 -2.07 -19.16 1.13
N PHE A 125 -2.36 -19.33 2.42
CA PHE A 125 -3.67 -19.77 2.88
C PHE A 125 -4.78 -18.78 2.49
N VAL A 126 -4.54 -17.47 2.68
CA VAL A 126 -5.51 -16.43 2.27
C VAL A 126 -5.69 -16.42 0.75
N ALA A 127 -4.61 -16.58 -0.03
CA ALA A 127 -4.68 -16.63 -1.48
C ALA A 127 -5.49 -17.84 -2.00
N VAL A 128 -5.39 -19.00 -1.34
CA VAL A 128 -6.17 -20.20 -1.68
C VAL A 128 -7.62 -20.08 -1.19
N ALA A 129 -7.83 -19.53 0.01
CA ALA A 129 -9.16 -19.42 0.62
C ALA A 129 -10.04 -18.36 -0.05
N ILE A 130 -9.43 -17.34 -0.67
CA ILE A 130 -10.17 -16.20 -1.24
C ILE A 130 -9.74 -15.96 -2.70
N PRO A 131 -10.34 -16.65 -3.68
CA PRO A 131 -10.04 -16.43 -5.09
C PRO A 131 -10.55 -15.08 -5.63
N PHE A 132 -11.41 -14.37 -4.89
CA PHE A 132 -12.03 -13.10 -5.28
C PHE A 132 -11.27 -11.85 -4.77
N LEU A 133 -9.93 -11.88 -4.82
CA LEU A 133 -9.07 -10.78 -4.33
C LEU A 133 -9.39 -9.41 -4.97
N GLY A 134 -9.84 -9.39 -6.24
CA GLY A 134 -10.27 -8.16 -6.91
C GLY A 134 -11.45 -7.49 -6.22
N SER A 135 -12.44 -8.27 -5.77
CA SER A 135 -13.62 -7.80 -5.05
C SER A 135 -13.28 -7.28 -3.65
N LEU A 136 -12.32 -7.94 -2.96
CA LEU A 136 -11.82 -7.49 -1.65
C LEU A 136 -10.92 -6.26 -1.73
N ALA A 137 -10.20 -6.07 -2.83
CA ALA A 137 -9.31 -4.92 -3.00
C ALA A 137 -10.07 -3.59 -2.88
N GLY A 138 -11.28 -3.51 -3.41
CA GLY A 138 -12.16 -2.34 -3.25
C GLY A 138 -12.55 -2.09 -1.79
N LEU A 139 -12.88 -3.16 -1.05
CA LEU A 139 -13.24 -3.07 0.37
C LEU A 139 -12.05 -2.65 1.25
N ILE A 140 -10.89 -3.29 1.06
CA ILE A 140 -9.65 -2.97 1.77
C ILE A 140 -9.21 -1.53 1.44
N GLY A 141 -9.31 -1.14 0.16
CA GLY A 141 -9.08 0.23 -0.28
C GLY A 141 -10.02 1.22 0.41
N GLY A 142 -11.31 0.89 0.51
CA GLY A 142 -12.30 1.70 1.23
C GLY A 142 -11.94 1.96 2.69
N ILE A 143 -11.40 0.96 3.40
CA ILE A 143 -10.93 1.11 4.79
C ILE A 143 -9.64 1.94 4.87
N ALA A 144 -8.76 1.84 3.88
CA ALA A 144 -7.50 2.58 3.85
C ALA A 144 -7.66 4.06 3.51
N VAL A 145 -8.66 4.43 2.69
CA VAL A 145 -8.88 5.80 2.20
C VAL A 145 -9.04 6.86 3.32
N PRO A 146 -9.81 6.62 4.40
CA PRO A 146 -9.88 7.55 5.52
C PRO A 146 -8.53 7.72 6.22
N ILE A 147 -7.73 6.66 6.31
CA ILE A 147 -6.44 6.67 6.99
C ILE A 147 -5.41 7.48 6.18
N THR A 148 -5.48 7.41 4.86
CA THR A 148 -4.51 8.08 3.97
C THR A 148 -4.93 9.51 3.61
N PHE A 149 -6.22 9.80 3.47
CA PHE A 149 -6.72 11.12 3.07
C PHE A 149 -7.34 11.90 4.21
N ALA A 150 -8.26 11.31 4.98
CA ALA A 150 -8.98 12.04 6.01
C ALA A 150 -8.11 12.32 7.25
N TYR A 151 -7.36 11.31 7.71
CA TYR A 151 -6.54 11.40 8.91
C TYR A 151 -5.49 12.53 8.87
N PRO A 152 -4.60 12.64 7.86
CA PRO A 152 -3.62 13.73 7.83
C PRO A 152 -4.28 15.11 7.69
N CYS A 153 -5.40 15.23 6.97
CA CYS A 153 -6.13 16.49 6.82
C CYS A 153 -6.72 16.97 8.15
N PHE A 154 -7.41 16.08 8.88
CA PHE A 154 -7.96 16.41 10.19
C PHE A 154 -6.86 16.63 11.24
N MET A 155 -5.80 15.84 11.20
CA MET A 155 -4.63 16.01 12.09
C MET A 155 -3.98 17.38 11.85
N TRP A 156 -3.76 17.78 10.60
CA TRP A 156 -3.18 19.09 10.26
C TRP A 156 -4.06 20.25 10.73
N LEU A 157 -5.38 20.16 10.52
CA LEU A 157 -6.36 21.15 11.00
C LEU A 157 -6.32 21.32 12.53
N ARG A 158 -6.19 20.21 13.28
CA ARG A 158 -6.10 20.20 14.74
C ARG A 158 -4.80 20.81 15.27
N ILE A 159 -3.67 20.50 14.63
CA ILE A 159 -2.33 20.94 15.07
C ILE A 159 -2.09 22.40 14.71
N LYS A 160 -2.34 22.80 13.45
CA LYS A 160 -1.98 24.13 12.96
C LYS A 160 -3.01 25.21 13.25
N LYS A 161 -4.26 24.84 13.59
CA LYS A 161 -5.39 25.77 13.85
C LYS A 161 -5.39 26.96 12.88
N PRO A 162 -5.45 26.71 11.55
CA PRO A 162 -5.43 27.80 10.56
C PRO A 162 -6.62 28.75 10.75
N LYS A 163 -6.50 29.98 10.26
CA LYS A 163 -7.60 30.96 10.28
C LYS A 163 -8.86 30.34 9.68
N LYS A 164 -9.97 30.39 10.41
CA LYS A 164 -11.27 29.91 9.93
C LYS A 164 -11.60 30.63 8.61
N TYR A 165 -12.08 29.87 7.62
CA TYR A 165 -12.38 30.35 6.26
C TYR A 165 -11.19 30.70 5.35
N GLY A 166 -9.96 30.34 5.70
CA GLY A 166 -8.84 30.42 4.75
C GLY A 166 -8.91 29.34 3.65
N ILE A 167 -8.29 29.61 2.49
CA ILE A 167 -8.19 28.66 1.36
C ILE A 167 -7.63 27.30 1.84
N MET A 168 -6.58 27.31 2.66
CA MET A 168 -5.97 26.10 3.21
C MET A 168 -6.90 25.34 4.17
N TRP A 169 -7.80 26.04 4.86
CA TRP A 169 -8.79 25.42 5.75
C TRP A 169 -9.88 24.73 4.94
N TRP A 170 -10.39 25.39 3.90
CA TRP A 170 -11.40 24.81 3.01
C TRP A 170 -10.86 23.60 2.24
N LEU A 171 -9.64 23.69 1.69
CA LEU A 171 -8.99 22.56 1.01
C LEU A 171 -8.86 21.32 1.90
N ASN A 172 -8.35 21.47 3.14
CA ASN A 172 -8.22 20.33 4.05
C ASN A 172 -9.57 19.76 4.50
N TRP A 173 -10.59 20.61 4.67
CA TRP A 173 -11.95 20.16 4.99
C TRP A 173 -12.60 19.40 3.83
N VAL A 174 -12.50 19.93 2.61
CA VAL A 174 -13.03 19.28 1.40
C VAL A 174 -12.32 17.96 1.17
N LEU A 175 -10.98 17.92 1.25
CA LEU A 175 -10.21 16.69 1.06
C LEU A 175 -10.51 15.63 2.13
N GLY A 176 -10.69 16.07 3.39
CA GLY A 176 -11.08 15.20 4.49
C GLY A 176 -12.49 14.62 4.31
N LEU A 177 -13.45 15.46 3.95
CA LEU A 177 -14.84 15.04 3.71
C LEU A 177 -14.94 14.15 2.47
N SER A 178 -14.26 14.49 1.37
CA SER A 178 -14.25 13.67 0.15
C SER A 178 -13.63 12.30 0.40
N GLY A 179 -12.56 12.22 1.20
CA GLY A 179 -11.97 10.94 1.61
C GLY A 179 -12.96 10.07 2.40
N MET A 180 -13.72 10.66 3.31
CA MET A 180 -14.76 9.94 4.06
C MET A 180 -15.89 9.45 3.15
N ILE A 181 -16.36 10.29 2.22
CA ILE A 181 -17.41 9.90 1.26
C ILE A 181 -16.92 8.77 0.35
N LEU A 182 -15.71 8.90 -0.21
CA LEU A 182 -15.11 7.87 -1.07
C LEU A 182 -14.96 6.53 -0.34
N SER A 183 -14.59 6.56 0.95
CA SER A 183 -14.53 5.35 1.77
C SER A 183 -15.88 4.64 1.86
N VAL A 184 -16.96 5.37 2.16
CA VAL A 184 -18.31 4.79 2.25
C VAL A 184 -18.75 4.22 0.90
N VAL A 185 -18.48 4.94 -0.19
CA VAL A 185 -18.81 4.47 -1.56
C VAL A 185 -18.03 3.20 -1.90
N LEU A 186 -16.74 3.13 -1.60
CA LEU A 186 -15.91 1.95 -1.87
C LEU A 186 -16.32 0.73 -1.03
N ILE A 187 -16.71 0.95 0.23
CA ILE A 187 -17.21 -0.12 1.11
C ILE A 187 -18.57 -0.62 0.58
N ALA A 188 -19.49 0.29 0.23
CA ALA A 188 -20.78 -0.08 -0.35
C ALA A 188 -20.63 -0.83 -1.67
N ALA A 189 -19.73 -0.38 -2.55
CA ALA A 189 -19.41 -1.06 -3.80
C ALA A 189 -18.78 -2.45 -3.55
N GLY A 190 -17.84 -2.55 -2.60
CA GLY A 190 -17.24 -3.83 -2.22
C GLY A 190 -18.27 -4.82 -1.67
N ILE A 191 -19.19 -4.37 -0.82
CA ILE A 191 -20.30 -5.19 -0.30
C ILE A 191 -21.23 -5.63 -1.43
N TYR A 192 -21.59 -4.71 -2.34
CA TYR A 192 -22.43 -5.03 -3.49
C TYR A 192 -21.80 -6.13 -4.37
N VAL A 193 -20.51 -5.99 -4.71
CA VAL A 193 -19.78 -6.99 -5.50
C VAL A 193 -19.71 -8.32 -4.76
N VAL A 194 -19.46 -8.31 -3.44
CA VAL A 194 -19.42 -9.54 -2.64
C VAL A 194 -20.80 -10.22 -2.55
N ILE A 195 -21.90 -9.46 -2.55
CA ILE A 195 -23.25 -10.07 -2.60
C ILE A 195 -23.54 -10.64 -3.98
N ASP A 196 -23.22 -9.90 -5.04
CA ASP A 196 -23.43 -10.31 -6.43
C ASP A 196 -22.59 -11.55 -6.81
N THR A 197 -21.35 -11.62 -6.34
CA THR A 197 -20.48 -12.80 -6.51
C THR A 197 -20.66 -13.87 -5.44
N GLY A 198 -21.26 -13.54 -4.29
CA GLY A 198 -21.29 -14.37 -3.08
C GLY A 198 -22.47 -15.31 -2.94
N ILE A 199 -23.39 -15.38 -3.92
CA ILE A 199 -24.43 -16.41 -3.99
C ILE A 199 -24.21 -17.36 -5.19
N GLU A 200 -23.02 -17.38 -5.77
CA GLU A 200 -22.52 -18.54 -6.50
C GLU A 200 -21.38 -19.22 -5.72
N VAL A 201 -21.66 -19.62 -4.49
CA VAL A 201 -21.04 -20.84 -3.93
C VAL A 201 -21.55 -22.04 -4.72
N SER A 202 -21.21 -22.09 -6.00
CA SER A 202 -21.21 -23.28 -6.85
C SER A 202 -20.08 -24.19 -6.40
N PHE A 203 -20.11 -24.60 -5.13
CA PHE A 203 -19.26 -25.65 -4.58
C PHE A 203 -19.60 -27.02 -5.21
N PHE A 204 -20.70 -27.14 -5.97
CA PHE A 204 -21.11 -28.34 -6.71
C PHE A 204 -22.00 -28.01 -7.94
N LYS A 205 -21.41 -27.64 -9.08
CA LYS A 205 -22.04 -27.90 -10.40
C LYS A 205 -20.96 -28.11 -11.47
N PRO A 206 -20.60 -29.36 -11.80
CA PRO A 206 -19.92 -29.66 -13.04
C PRO A 206 -20.94 -29.61 -14.20
N HIS A 207 -20.62 -28.84 -15.23
CA HIS A 207 -21.11 -29.10 -16.60
C HIS A 207 -19.91 -29.55 -17.42
#